data_AF-A0A388TA88-F1
#
_entry.id   AF-A0A388TA88-F1
#
_cell.length_a   1.000
_cell.length_b   1.000
_cell.length_c   1.000
_cell.angle_alpha   90.00
_cell.angle_beta   90.00
_cell.angle_gamma   90.00
#
_symmetry.space_group_name_H-M   'P 1'
#
loop_
_entity.id
_entity.type
_entity.pdbx_description
1 polymer ?
#
loop_
_entity_poly.entity_id
_entity_poly.type
_entity_poly.pdbx_seq_one_letter_code
_entity_poly.pdbx_strand_id
1 'polypeptide(L)'
;MAEGITAVGGLNPVQTGANTIVSPVNVQNTSPFQVMLDAAISGLQDVSAAEEKANAYIAQYSLGRVSMEEALIEVQKMTMAVQMATTVVNQVVSTFKEIEQIPV
;
A
#
# COMPACT_ATOMS: atom_id res chain seq x y z
N MET A 1 -3.92 40.60 38.56
CA MET A 1 -4.26 39.63 37.51
C MET A 1 -3.34 38.44 37.73
N ALA A 2 -3.90 37.35 38.25
CA ALA A 2 -3.23 36.11 38.66
C ALA A 2 -2.83 35.28 37.43
N GLU A 3 -1.59 34.77 37.39
CA GLU A 3 -1.22 33.33 37.51
C GLU A 3 -1.71 32.44 36.33
N GLY A 4 -0.92 31.53 35.77
CA GLY A 4 0.13 30.76 36.43
C GLY A 4 1.22 30.21 35.52
N ILE A 5 2.38 30.08 36.14
CA ILE A 5 3.48 29.21 35.74
C ILE A 5 3.17 27.83 36.33
N THR A 6 3.07 26.80 35.49
CA THR A 6 3.11 25.40 35.94
C THR A 6 4.35 24.72 35.39
N ALA A 7 5.30 24.54 36.32
CA ALA A 7 6.12 23.35 36.55
C ALA A 7 6.96 22.79 35.39
N VAL A 8 8.24 23.15 35.48
CA VAL A 8 9.40 22.26 35.28
C VAL A 8 9.17 20.86 35.84
N GLY A 9 9.54 19.85 35.07
CA GLY A 9 10.18 18.63 35.60
C GLY A 9 9.48 17.31 35.28
N GLY A 10 10.01 16.57 34.31
CA GLY A 10 9.69 15.14 34.20
C GLY A 10 10.10 14.44 32.90
N LEU A 11 11.41 14.18 32.75
CA LEU A 11 11.99 13.04 32.02
C LEU A 11 11.95 13.07 30.47
N ASN A 12 12.96 13.72 29.90
CA ASN A 12 13.58 13.21 28.67
C ASN A 12 14.69 12.21 29.08
N PRO A 13 14.89 11.14 28.31
CA PRO A 13 16.23 10.89 27.82
C PRO A 13 16.23 10.89 26.29
N VAL A 14 16.84 11.95 25.77
CA VAL A 14 17.60 12.04 24.50
C VAL A 14 17.57 10.77 23.63
N GLN A 15 16.91 10.85 22.49
CA GLN A 15 17.42 10.25 21.26
C GLN A 15 17.73 11.35 20.24
N THR A 16 19.01 11.67 20.22
CA THR A 16 19.84 12.18 19.14
C THR A 16 19.30 11.88 17.73
N GLY A 17 19.21 12.93 16.91
CA GLY A 17 19.51 12.84 15.48
C GLY A 17 18.38 12.45 14.55
N ALA A 18 17.64 13.45 14.07
CA ALA A 18 17.44 13.76 12.65
C ALA A 18 16.34 14.80 12.54
N ASN A 19 16.70 15.98 12.07
CA ASN A 19 15.75 16.95 11.55
C ASN A 19 15.16 16.36 10.25
N THR A 20 14.22 15.43 10.33
CA THR A 20 13.36 15.10 9.19
C THR A 20 12.34 16.21 9.08
N ILE A 21 12.73 17.22 8.31
CA ILE A 21 11.82 18.10 7.59
C ILE A 21 10.84 17.17 6.88
N VAL A 22 9.67 16.96 7.48
CA VAL A 22 8.52 16.42 6.75
C VAL A 22 8.19 17.48 5.71
N SER A 23 8.64 17.26 4.48
CA SER A 23 8.25 18.08 3.34
C SER A 23 6.72 18.23 3.39
N PRO A 24 6.17 19.45 3.31
CA PRO A 24 4.73 19.61 3.25
C PRO A 24 4.25 18.84 2.01
N VAL A 25 3.45 17.79 2.22
CA VAL A 25 2.74 17.12 1.12
C VAL A 25 1.91 18.21 0.47
N ASN A 26 2.29 18.55 -0.75
CA ASN A 26 1.66 19.61 -1.51
C ASN A 26 0.33 19.05 -2.03
N VAL A 27 -0.71 19.06 -1.18
CA VAL A 27 -2.06 18.53 -1.46
C VAL A 27 -2.82 19.37 -2.50
N GLN A 28 -2.13 20.11 -3.37
CA GLN A 28 -2.71 21.20 -4.13
C GLN A 28 -2.98 20.87 -5.60
N ASN A 29 -2.64 19.68 -6.11
CA ASN A 29 -2.97 19.27 -7.49
C ASN A 29 -2.97 17.75 -7.73
N THR A 30 -3.25 16.91 -6.74
CA THR A 30 -3.45 15.48 -7.03
C THR A 30 -4.81 15.32 -7.70
N SER A 31 -4.82 15.19 -9.03
CA SER A 31 -6.03 14.83 -9.76
C SER A 31 -6.60 13.54 -9.17
N PRO A 32 -7.92 13.39 -8.99
CA PRO A 32 -8.51 12.14 -8.50
C PRO A 32 -8.05 10.92 -9.33
N PHE A 33 -7.71 11.14 -10.61
CA PHE A 33 -7.07 10.15 -11.47
C PHE A 33 -5.67 9.72 -10.99
N GLN A 34 -4.84 10.64 -10.48
CA GLN A 34 -3.53 10.30 -9.91
C GLN A 34 -3.66 9.48 -8.63
N VAL A 35 -4.60 9.81 -7.73
CA VAL A 35 -4.86 9.00 -6.52
C VAL A 35 -5.25 7.57 -6.92
N MET A 36 -6.05 7.44 -7.97
CA MET A 36 -6.52 6.15 -8.47
C MET A 36 -5.41 5.35 -9.16
N LEU A 37 -4.53 6.02 -9.92
CA LEU A 37 -3.33 5.41 -10.49
C LEU A 37 -2.36 4.96 -9.41
N ASP A 38 -2.11 5.78 -8.39
CA ASP A 38 -1.28 5.40 -7.24
C ASP A 38 -1.88 4.20 -6.50
N ALA A 39 -3.20 4.13 -6.34
CA ALA A 39 -3.89 2.97 -5.78
C ALA A 39 -3.76 1.73 -6.67
N ALA A 40 -3.81 1.88 -7.99
CA ALA A 40 -3.60 0.78 -8.93
C ALA A 40 -2.15 0.27 -8.90
N ILE A 41 -1.18 1.19 -8.85
CA ILE A 41 0.25 0.87 -8.72
C ILE A 41 0.49 0.15 -7.39
N SER A 42 -0.03 0.67 -6.28
CA SER A 42 0.07 0.02 -4.97
C SER A 42 -0.58 -1.37 -4.98
N GLY A 43 -1.77 -1.51 -5.57
CA GLY A 43 -2.45 -2.80 -5.67
C GLY A 43 -1.69 -3.83 -6.52
N LEU A 44 -1.04 -3.39 -7.61
CA LEU A 44 -0.15 -4.25 -8.40
C LEU A 44 1.13 -4.64 -7.64
N GLN A 45 1.65 -3.73 -6.83
CA GLN A 45 2.83 -3.98 -5.98
C GLN A 45 2.50 -5.01 -4.89
N ASP A 46 1.31 -4.94 -4.30
CA ASP A 46 0.80 -5.92 -3.35
C ASP A 46 0.59 -7.30 -4.01
N VAL A 47 0.12 -7.33 -5.26
CA VAL A 47 0.04 -8.56 -6.05
C VAL A 47 1.42 -9.17 -6.27
N SER A 48 2.42 -8.37 -6.68
CA SER A 48 3.79 -8.87 -6.87
C SER A 48 4.38 -9.43 -5.58
N ALA A 49 4.13 -8.79 -4.43
CA ALA A 49 4.56 -9.33 -3.13
C ALA A 49 3.84 -10.64 -2.79
N ALA A 50 2.54 -10.77 -3.10
CA ALA A 50 1.79 -12.00 -2.92
C ALA A 50 2.28 -13.13 -3.85
N GLU A 51 2.66 -12.81 -5.10
CA GLU A 51 3.25 -13.75 -6.05
C GLU A 51 4.61 -14.27 -5.55
N GLU A 52 5.49 -13.39 -5.07
CA GLU A 52 6.78 -13.78 -4.51
C GLU A 52 6.60 -14.74 -3.33
N LYS A 53 5.66 -14.42 -2.44
CA LYS A 53 5.37 -15.25 -1.28
C LYS A 53 4.75 -16.59 -1.66
N ALA A 54 3.77 -16.62 -2.56
CA ALA A 54 3.18 -17.86 -3.05
C ALA A 54 4.24 -18.75 -3.73
N ASN A 55 5.13 -18.16 -4.52
CA ASN A 55 6.23 -18.88 -5.16
C ASN A 55 7.21 -19.47 -4.13
N ALA A 56 7.53 -18.74 -3.06
CA ALA A 56 8.34 -19.26 -1.97
C ALA A 56 7.67 -20.46 -1.26
N TYR A 57 6.35 -20.41 -1.05
CA TYR A 57 5.60 -21.52 -0.46
C TYR A 57 5.52 -22.75 -1.39
N ILE A 58 5.36 -22.54 -2.71
CA ILE A 58 5.41 -23.63 -3.70
C ILE A 58 6.79 -24.29 -3.73
N ALA A 59 7.86 -23.50 -3.69
CA ALA A 59 9.23 -24.02 -3.63
C ALA A 59 9.47 -24.80 -2.33
N GLN A 60 8.96 -24.33 -1.19
CA GLN A 60 9.07 -25.05 0.06
C GLN A 60 8.23 -26.33 0.11
N TYR A 61 7.06 -26.34 -0.56
CA TYR A 61 6.28 -27.56 -0.78
C TYR A 61 7.05 -28.59 -1.61
N SER A 62 7.72 -28.17 -2.70
CA SER A 62 8.54 -29.09 -3.51
C SER A 62 9.71 -29.67 -2.72
N LEU A 63 10.20 -28.96 -1.70
CA LEU A 63 11.22 -29.41 -0.76
C LEU A 63 10.66 -30.24 0.40
N GLY A 64 9.34 -30.46 0.45
CA GLY A 64 8.65 -31.19 1.52
C GLY A 64 8.63 -30.47 2.87
N ARG A 65 8.93 -29.16 2.90
CA ARG A 65 9.02 -28.36 4.14
C ARG A 65 7.69 -27.77 4.59
N VAL A 66 6.71 -27.70 3.69
CA VAL A 66 5.41 -27.06 3.90
C VAL A 66 4.32 -27.97 3.35
N SER A 67 3.13 -27.97 3.98
CA SER A 67 2.02 -28.81 3.53
C SER A 67 1.40 -28.27 2.23
N MET A 68 0.77 -29.16 1.45
CA MET A 68 0.08 -28.76 0.22
C MET A 68 -1.04 -27.74 0.50
N GLU A 69 -1.71 -27.87 1.64
CA GLU A 69 -2.81 -27.00 2.04
C GLU A 69 -2.34 -25.57 2.31
N GLU A 70 -1.19 -25.39 2.96
CA GLU A 70 -0.58 -24.07 3.17
C GLU A 70 -0.14 -23.41 1.86
N ALA A 71 0.44 -24.19 0.94
CA ALA A 71 0.80 -23.68 -0.38
C ALA A 71 -0.44 -23.25 -1.18
N LEU A 72 -1.52 -24.04 -1.13
CA LEU A 72 -2.79 -23.72 -1.79
C LEU A 72 -3.45 -22.46 -1.22
N ILE A 73 -3.44 -22.28 0.11
CA ILE A 73 -3.96 -21.07 0.76
C ILE A 73 -3.22 -19.83 0.25
N GLU A 74 -1.90 -19.90 0.14
CA GLU A 74 -1.11 -18.74 -0.29
C GLU A 74 -1.33 -18.43 -1.79
N VAL A 75 -1.45 -19.45 -2.63
CA VAL A 75 -1.84 -19.29 -4.06
C VAL A 75 -3.27 -18.71 -4.19
N GLN A 76 -4.18 -19.09 -3.29
CA GLN A 76 -5.55 -18.57 -3.30
C GLN A 76 -5.58 -17.08 -2.90
N LYS A 77 -4.76 -16.67 -1.93
CA LYS A 77 -4.57 -15.25 -1.59
C LYS A 77 -4.00 -14.45 -2.76
N MET A 78 -2.99 -14.99 -3.44
CA MET A 78 -2.43 -14.40 -4.66
C MET A 78 -3.53 -14.19 -5.72
N THR A 79 -4.34 -15.22 -5.96
CA THR A 79 -5.45 -15.14 -6.93
C THR A 79 -6.46 -14.05 -6.55
N MET A 80 -6.80 -13.91 -5.26
CA MET A 80 -7.69 -12.83 -4.80
C MET A 80 -7.05 -11.45 -4.95
N ALA A 81 -5.77 -11.30 -4.61
CA ALA A 81 -5.05 -10.03 -4.79
C ALA A 81 -5.06 -9.60 -6.26
N VAL A 82 -4.84 -10.54 -7.20
CA VAL A 82 -4.89 -10.28 -8.65
C VAL A 82 -6.28 -9.82 -9.08
N GLN A 83 -7.35 -10.44 -8.57
CA GLN A 83 -8.73 -10.03 -8.85
C GLN A 83 -9.03 -8.61 -8.35
N MET A 84 -8.56 -8.26 -7.15
CA MET A 84 -8.71 -6.91 -6.61
C MET A 84 -7.94 -5.90 -7.46
N ALA A 85 -6.67 -6.18 -7.80
CA ALA A 85 -5.88 -5.31 -8.66
C ALA A 85 -6.51 -5.12 -10.05
N THR A 86 -7.04 -6.20 -10.65
CA THR A 86 -7.76 -6.13 -11.93
C THR A 86 -9.00 -5.24 -11.83
N THR A 87 -9.71 -5.28 -10.71
CA THR A 87 -10.87 -4.41 -10.46
C THR A 87 -10.44 -2.95 -10.39
N VAL A 88 -9.38 -2.64 -9.65
CA VAL A 88 -8.85 -1.27 -9.54
C VAL A 88 -8.38 -0.77 -10.92
N VAL A 89 -7.65 -1.58 -11.68
CA VAL A 89 -7.20 -1.25 -13.04
C VAL A 89 -8.40 -0.98 -13.97
N ASN A 90 -9.43 -1.84 -13.94
CA ASN A 90 -10.63 -1.63 -14.75
C ASN A 90 -11.38 -0.36 -14.37
N GLN A 91 -11.44 -0.02 -13.08
CA GLN A 91 -12.01 1.25 -12.63
C GLN A 91 -11.18 2.43 -13.15
N VAL A 92 -9.84 2.38 -13.07
CA VAL A 92 -8.96 3.42 -13.62
C VAL A 92 -9.15 3.58 -15.14
N VAL A 93 -9.25 2.47 -15.88
CA VAL A 93 -9.50 2.50 -17.33
C VAL A 93 -10.88 3.08 -17.63
N SER A 94 -11.91 2.76 -16.85
CA SER A 94 -13.24 3.33 -16.99
C SER A 94 -13.22 4.86 -16.77
N THR A 95 -12.59 5.31 -15.69
CA THR A 95 -12.44 6.74 -15.39
C THR A 95 -11.57 7.45 -16.43
N PHE A 96 -10.51 6.82 -16.94
CA PHE A 96 -9.71 7.36 -18.03
C PHE A 96 -10.53 7.56 -19.30
N LYS A 97 -11.37 6.56 -19.67
CA LYS A 97 -12.30 6.66 -20.81
C LYS A 97 -13.34 7.76 -20.62
N GLU A 98 -13.84 7.96 -19.39
CA GLU A 98 -14.75 9.07 -19.07
C GLU A 98 -14.06 10.44 -19.19
N ILE A 99 -12.80 10.56 -18.73
CA ILE A 99 -12.03 11.81 -18.77
C ILE A 99 -11.65 12.18 -20.21
N GLU A 100 -11.22 11.22 -21.01
CA GLU A 100 -10.80 11.45 -22.41
C GLU A 100 -11.96 11.87 -23.32
N GLN A 101 -13.23 11.67 -22.91
CA GLN A 101 -14.43 11.91 -23.73
C GLN A 101 -14.17 11.59 -25.21
N ILE A 102 -14.09 10.32 -25.58
CA ILE A 102 -14.57 9.95 -26.90
C ILE A 102 -16.09 10.07 -26.79
N PRO A 103 -16.75 11.13 -27.28
CA PRO A 103 -18.18 11.03 -27.56
C PRO A 103 -18.34 9.85 -28.51
N VAL A 104 -19.30 8.98 -28.20
CA VAL A 104 -19.75 7.94 -29.14
C VAL A 104 -20.04 8.51 -30.51
#